data_AF-A0A538EWU0-F1
#
_entry.id   AF-A0A538EWU0-F1
#
_cell.length_a   1.000
_cell.length_b   1.000
_cell.length_c   1.000
_cell.angle_alpha   90.00
_cell.angle_beta   90.00
_cell.angle_gamma   90.00
#
_symmetry.space_group_name_H-M   'P 1'
#
loop_
_entity.id
_entity.type
_entity.pdbx_description
1 polymer ?
#
loop_
_entity_poly.entity_id
_entity_poly.type
_entity_poly.pdbx_seq_one_letter_code
_entity_poly.pdbx_strand_id
1 'polypeptide(L)'
;MRSRTSAVWVLAALLAGGLALVAVELGKGALSEPPPKLADPCMPRHGRTGGIDATIQRIVLDGLDGAACRLHTTREELVLSLAPETGARRRWDEHTIEVAVRAGLLRSIDAAQRRGDVPDFVASILRDIVKRAPIDALVHGGLSLRSLLR
;
A
#
# COMPACT_ATOMS: atom_id res chain seq x y z
N MET A 1 -4.92 5.89 -52.51
CA MET A 1 -3.69 5.11 -52.24
C MET A 1 -2.68 5.86 -51.35
N ARG A 2 -2.48 7.17 -51.52
CA ARG A 2 -1.51 7.99 -50.76
C ARG A 2 -1.77 8.09 -49.23
N SER A 3 -3.01 7.94 -48.77
CA SER A 3 -3.36 7.98 -47.34
C SER A 3 -3.01 6.69 -46.57
N ARG A 4 -3.11 5.53 -47.22
CA ARG A 4 -2.76 4.22 -46.62
C ARG A 4 -1.26 4.10 -46.39
N THR A 5 -0.45 4.58 -47.34
CA THR A 5 1.02 4.60 -47.18
C THR A 5 1.46 5.53 -46.05
N SER A 6 0.85 6.71 -45.92
CA SER A 6 1.15 7.63 -44.81
C SER A 6 0.78 7.02 -43.46
N ALA A 7 -0.36 6.33 -43.35
CA ALA A 7 -0.76 5.65 -42.12
C ALA A 7 0.23 4.53 -41.73
N VAL A 8 0.70 3.73 -42.69
CA VAL A 8 1.70 2.68 -42.45
C VAL A 8 3.03 3.26 -41.97
N TRP A 9 3.49 4.37 -42.55
CA TRP A 9 4.72 5.05 -42.12
C TRP A 9 4.62 5.64 -40.71
N VAL A 10 3.49 6.24 -40.36
CA VAL A 10 3.24 6.73 -39.00
C VAL A 10 3.25 5.57 -38.00
N LEU A 11 2.59 4.45 -38.34
CA LEU A 11 2.56 3.27 -37.47
C LEU A 11 3.98 2.69 -37.27
N ALA A 12 4.76 2.60 -38.34
CA ALA A 12 6.14 2.12 -38.29
C ALA A 12 7.04 3.04 -37.45
N ALA A 13 6.88 4.36 -37.58
CA ALA A 13 7.62 5.33 -36.78
C ALA A 13 7.28 5.23 -35.29
N LEU A 14 6.00 5.04 -34.94
CA LEU A 14 5.57 4.84 -33.55
C LEU A 14 6.12 3.55 -32.96
N LEU A 15 6.07 2.45 -33.70
CA LEU A 15 6.64 1.16 -33.27
C LEU A 15 8.15 1.27 -33.06
N ALA A 16 8.86 1.88 -34.01
CA ALA A 16 10.31 2.10 -33.90
C ALA A 16 10.65 2.98 -32.69
N GLY A 17 9.87 4.03 -32.43
CA GLY A 17 10.02 4.88 -31.24
C GLY A 17 9.80 4.11 -29.93
N GLY A 18 8.76 3.27 -29.86
CA GLY A 18 8.51 2.41 -28.71
C GLY A 18 9.64 1.41 -28.46
N LEU A 19 10.10 0.73 -29.51
CA LEU A 19 11.25 -0.19 -29.45
C LEU A 19 12.54 0.51 -29.01
N ALA A 20 12.79 1.73 -29.51
CA ALA A 20 13.94 2.53 -29.11
C ALA A 20 13.89 2.89 -27.63
N LEU A 21 12.72 3.30 -27.10
CA LEU A 21 12.54 3.58 -25.68
C LEU A 21 12.79 2.34 -24.82
N VAL A 22 12.22 1.19 -25.21
CA VAL A 22 12.46 -0.08 -24.50
C VAL A 22 13.95 -0.44 -24.50
N ALA A 23 14.64 -0.34 -25.65
CA ALA A 23 16.07 -0.61 -25.74
C ALA A 23 16.91 0.30 -24.84
N VAL A 24 16.56 1.58 -24.74
CA VAL A 24 17.22 2.54 -23.83
C VAL A 24 17.03 2.13 -22.37
N GLU A 25 15.81 1.79 -21.95
CA GLU A 25 15.53 1.39 -20.57
C GLU A 25 16.20 0.06 -20.20
N LEU A 26 16.22 -0.91 -21.13
CA LEU A 26 16.98 -2.15 -20.97
C LEU A 26 18.48 -1.87 -20.80
N GLY A 27 19.04 -0.95 -21.60
CA GLY A 27 20.43 -0.51 -21.50
C GLY A 27 20.77 0.21 -20.21
N LYS A 28 19.79 0.90 -19.59
CA LYS A 28 19.92 1.50 -18.25
C LYS A 28 19.82 0.48 -17.10
N GLY A 29 19.58 -0.79 -17.40
CA GLY A 29 19.57 -1.84 -16.40
C GLY A 29 18.18 -2.21 -15.88
N ALA A 30 17.10 -1.92 -16.61
CA ALA A 30 15.74 -2.32 -16.21
C ALA A 30 15.56 -3.83 -15.97
N LEU A 31 16.44 -4.69 -16.53
CA LEU A 31 16.46 -6.13 -16.27
C LEU A 31 17.27 -6.54 -15.04
N SER A 32 18.11 -5.65 -14.53
CA SER A 32 19.09 -5.93 -13.48
C SER A 32 18.78 -5.19 -12.19
N GLU A 33 17.53 -4.76 -12.01
CA GLU A 33 17.10 -4.11 -10.77
C GLU A 33 17.27 -5.12 -9.62
N PRO A 34 18.12 -4.84 -8.62
CA PRO A 34 18.27 -5.73 -7.49
C PRO A 34 16.91 -5.85 -6.76
N PRO A 35 16.63 -7.00 -6.13
CA PRO A 35 15.39 -7.15 -5.38
C PRO A 35 15.27 -5.99 -4.37
N PRO A 36 14.07 -5.39 -4.25
CA PRO A 36 13.89 -4.21 -3.41
C PRO A 36 14.31 -4.55 -1.98
N LYS A 37 15.10 -3.67 -1.36
CA LYS A 37 15.46 -3.81 0.05
C LYS A 37 14.19 -3.62 0.88
N LEU A 38 13.69 -4.71 1.43
CA LEU A 38 12.55 -4.69 2.34
C LEU A 38 12.96 -3.97 3.62
N ALA A 39 12.18 -2.98 4.01
CA ALA A 39 12.43 -2.25 5.25
C ALA A 39 12.06 -3.13 6.45
N ASP A 40 12.82 -3.01 7.53
CA ASP A 40 12.48 -3.66 8.80
C ASP A 40 11.20 -3.02 9.38
N PRO A 41 10.09 -3.78 9.51
CA PRO A 41 8.84 -3.24 10.01
C PRO A 41 8.86 -2.96 11.52
N CYS A 42 9.83 -3.49 12.26
CA CYS A 42 9.97 -3.20 13.69
C CYS A 42 10.71 -1.89 13.96
N MET A 43 11.39 -1.32 12.95
CA MET A 43 12.12 -0.07 13.10
C MET A 43 11.22 1.14 12.81
N PRO A 44 11.21 2.17 13.68
CA PRO A 44 10.35 3.33 13.49
C PRO A 44 10.76 4.14 12.26
N ARG A 45 9.78 4.59 11.48
CA ARG A 45 10.00 5.53 10.38
C ARG A 45 10.30 6.93 10.91
N HIS A 46 11.45 7.47 10.53
CA HIS A 46 11.84 8.85 10.81
C HIS A 46 11.29 9.83 9.76
N GLY A 47 11.18 11.10 10.15
CA GLY A 47 10.63 12.19 9.31
C GLY A 47 9.36 12.79 9.91
N ARG A 48 8.97 13.97 9.46
CA ARG A 48 7.70 14.63 9.82
C ARG A 48 6.83 14.68 8.58
N THR A 49 5.54 14.43 8.72
CA THR A 49 4.58 14.52 7.62
C THR A 49 3.95 15.90 7.64
N GLY A 50 3.92 16.58 6.49
CA GLY A 50 3.24 17.85 6.35
C GLY A 50 1.81 17.63 5.87
N GLY A 51 0.83 18.19 6.57
CA GLY A 51 -0.58 18.13 6.18
C GLY A 51 -1.33 16.89 6.68
N ILE A 52 -2.65 16.95 6.57
CA ILE A 52 -3.58 15.93 7.11
C ILE A 52 -3.44 14.60 6.36
N ASP A 53 -3.35 14.66 5.02
CA ASP A 53 -3.25 13.48 4.16
C ASP A 53 -1.97 12.67 4.46
N ALA A 54 -0.82 13.35 4.54
CA ALA A 54 0.44 12.70 4.85
C ALA A 54 0.44 12.07 6.25
N THR A 55 -0.22 12.68 7.23
CA THR A 55 -0.40 12.10 8.57
C THR A 55 -1.26 10.84 8.54
N ILE A 56 -2.37 10.84 7.80
CA ILE A 56 -3.22 9.66 7.64
C ILE A 56 -2.45 8.53 6.96
N GLN A 57 -1.77 8.82 5.85
CA GLN A 57 -0.94 7.85 5.15
C GLN A 57 0.11 7.25 6.09
N ARG A 58 0.75 8.06 6.92
CA ARG A 58 1.73 7.59 7.90
C ARG A 58 1.12 6.73 8.99
N ILE A 59 -0.07 7.05 9.49
CA ILE A 59 -0.76 6.21 10.48
C ILE A 59 -1.02 4.81 9.91
N VAL A 60 -1.49 4.73 8.66
CA VAL A 60 -1.74 3.45 7.97
C VAL A 60 -0.43 2.68 7.78
N LEU A 61 0.60 3.36 7.28
CA LEU A 61 1.92 2.79 7.02
C LEU A 61 2.62 2.30 8.29
N ASP A 62 2.64 3.10 9.36
CA ASP A 62 3.17 2.72 10.68
C ASP A 62 2.33 1.60 11.31
N GLY A 63 1.03 1.55 11.02
CA GLY A 63 0.13 0.51 11.50
C GLY A 63 0.41 -0.85 10.85
N LEU A 64 0.60 -0.86 9.52
CA LEU A 64 1.00 -2.06 8.78
C LEU A 64 2.39 -2.56 9.20
N ASP A 65 3.34 -1.65 9.43
CA ASP A 65 4.64 -2.01 10.00
C ASP A 65 4.49 -2.65 11.38
N GLY A 66 3.67 -2.05 12.27
CA GLY A 66 3.41 -2.60 13.59
C GLY A 66 2.76 -4.00 13.56
N ALA A 67 1.90 -4.26 12.58
CA ALA A 67 1.27 -5.55 12.34
C ALA A 67 2.27 -6.59 11.79
N ALA A 68 3.07 -6.20 10.79
CA ALA A 68 4.10 -7.05 10.21
C ALA A 68 5.17 -7.43 11.24
N CYS A 69 5.58 -6.47 12.09
CA CYS A 69 6.47 -6.71 13.21
C CYS A 69 5.91 -7.73 14.20
N ARG A 70 4.59 -7.67 14.50
CA ARG A 70 3.93 -8.64 15.38
C ARG A 70 3.86 -10.05 14.77
N LEU A 71 3.65 -10.13 13.46
CA LEU A 71 3.54 -11.39 12.74
C LEU A 71 4.90 -11.94 12.29
N HIS A 72 6.01 -11.29 12.66
CA HIS A 72 7.37 -11.65 12.26
C HIS A 72 7.52 -11.84 10.75
N THR A 73 6.97 -10.89 9.99
CA THR A 73 6.95 -10.90 8.52
C THR A 73 7.32 -9.52 7.97
N THR A 74 7.44 -9.40 6.66
CA THR A 74 7.62 -8.12 5.98
C THR A 74 6.26 -7.48 5.70
N ARG A 75 6.25 -6.15 5.53
CA ARG A 75 5.02 -5.43 5.18
C ARG A 75 4.45 -5.91 3.84
N GLU A 76 5.33 -6.23 2.90
CA GLU A 76 4.97 -6.68 1.55
C GLU A 76 4.29 -8.05 1.60
N GLU A 77 4.82 -8.99 2.38
CA GLU A 77 4.18 -10.28 2.59
C GLU A 77 2.85 -10.14 3.35
N LEU A 78 2.78 -9.26 4.35
CA LEU A 78 1.52 -8.95 5.02
C LEU A 78 0.48 -8.42 4.02
N VAL A 79 0.83 -7.43 3.20
CA VAL A 79 -0.09 -6.86 2.19
C VAL A 79 -0.54 -7.90 1.17
N LEU A 80 0.33 -8.82 0.75
CA LEU A 80 -0.07 -9.93 -0.12
C LEU A 80 -1.05 -10.88 0.58
N SER A 81 -0.91 -11.10 1.89
CA SER A 81 -1.85 -11.94 2.66
C SER A 81 -3.24 -11.31 2.82
N LEU A 82 -3.34 -9.99 2.68
CA LEU A 82 -4.58 -9.22 2.69
C LEU A 82 -5.40 -9.42 1.40
N ALA A 83 -4.74 -9.67 0.27
CA ALA A 83 -5.38 -9.79 -1.04
C ALA A 83 -5.35 -11.25 -1.54
N PRO A 84 -6.17 -12.17 -0.99
CA PRO A 84 -6.13 -13.60 -1.33
C PRO A 84 -6.39 -13.87 -2.83
N GLU A 85 -7.15 -13.01 -3.50
CA GLU A 85 -7.43 -13.06 -4.93
C GLU A 85 -6.18 -12.94 -5.81
N THR A 86 -5.06 -12.45 -5.26
CA THR A 86 -3.77 -12.39 -5.96
C THR A 86 -3.08 -13.75 -6.10
N GLY A 87 -3.65 -14.82 -5.52
CA GLY A 87 -3.07 -16.16 -5.52
C GLY A 87 -1.87 -16.32 -4.58
N ALA A 88 -1.56 -15.30 -3.77
CA ALA A 88 -0.52 -15.37 -2.76
C ALA A 88 -0.89 -16.39 -1.67
N ARG A 89 0.09 -17.19 -1.24
CA ARG A 89 -0.13 -18.15 -0.15
C ARG A 89 -0.35 -17.38 1.15
N ARG A 90 -1.53 -17.58 1.76
CA ARG A 90 -1.83 -17.01 3.06
C ARG A 90 -1.16 -17.85 4.16
N ARG A 91 -0.24 -17.24 4.91
CA ARG A 91 0.46 -17.92 6.03
C ARG A 91 -0.36 -17.92 7.33
N TRP A 92 -1.19 -16.91 7.53
CA TRP A 92 -2.02 -16.74 8.72
C TRP A 92 -3.49 -16.81 8.35
N ASP A 93 -4.35 -17.22 9.28
CA ASP A 93 -5.79 -17.07 9.10
C ASP A 93 -6.20 -15.59 9.14
N GLU A 94 -7.39 -15.31 8.63
CA GLU A 94 -7.95 -13.96 8.51
C GLU A 94 -8.07 -13.25 9.86
N HIS A 95 -8.45 -13.99 10.91
CA HIS A 95 -8.61 -13.42 12.25
C HIS A 95 -7.26 -13.01 12.85
N THR A 96 -6.22 -13.82 12.67
CA THR A 96 -4.85 -13.46 13.10
C THR A 96 -4.36 -12.20 12.40
N ILE A 97 -4.60 -12.07 11.10
CA ILE A 97 -4.25 -10.87 10.32
C ILE A 97 -5.03 -9.66 10.81
N GLU A 98 -6.34 -9.79 11.00
CA GLU A 98 -7.21 -8.73 11.50
C GLU A 98 -6.73 -8.21 12.86
N VAL A 99 -6.47 -9.11 13.82
CA VAL A 99 -6.01 -8.75 15.16
C VAL A 99 -4.66 -8.02 15.10
N ALA A 100 -3.75 -8.49 14.23
CA ALA A 100 -2.44 -7.85 14.06
C ALA A 100 -2.56 -6.45 13.44
N VAL A 101 -3.34 -6.30 12.36
CA VAL A 101 -3.58 -5.02 11.68
C VAL A 101 -4.27 -4.03 12.61
N ARG A 102 -5.34 -4.45 13.29
CA ARG A 102 -6.07 -3.62 14.25
C ARG A 102 -5.15 -3.08 15.34
N ALA A 103 -4.34 -3.96 15.93
CA ALA A 103 -3.45 -3.54 16.99
C ALA A 103 -2.26 -2.71 16.49
N GLY A 104 -1.80 -2.94 15.26
CA GLY A 104 -0.83 -2.09 14.58
C GLY A 104 -1.36 -0.66 14.40
N LEU A 105 -2.57 -0.52 13.87
CA LEU A 105 -3.24 0.78 13.67
C LEU A 105 -3.51 1.52 14.98
N LEU A 106 -3.95 0.83 16.03
CA LEU A 106 -4.13 1.47 17.34
C LEU A 106 -2.80 2.02 17.87
N ARG A 107 -1.73 1.24 17.75
CA ARG A 107 -0.38 1.68 18.15
C ARG A 107 0.11 2.86 17.33
N SER A 108 -0.17 2.91 16.01
CA SER A 108 0.27 4.01 15.16
C SER A 108 -0.49 5.31 15.45
N ILE A 109 -1.79 5.23 15.78
CA ILE A 109 -2.56 6.38 16.28
C ILE A 109 -1.96 6.90 17.60
N ASP A 110 -1.64 6.01 18.54
CA ASP A 110 -0.99 6.40 19.80
C ASP A 110 0.36 7.07 19.56
N ALA A 111 1.14 6.56 18.60
CA ALA A 111 2.42 7.15 18.23
C ALA A 111 2.24 8.54 17.58
N ALA A 112 1.25 8.71 16.71
CA ALA A 112 0.94 9.98 16.06
C ALA A 112 0.48 11.04 17.08
N GLN A 113 -0.35 10.65 18.06
CA GLN A 113 -0.72 11.52 19.17
C GLN A 113 0.50 11.93 20.00
N ARG A 114 1.36 10.96 20.39
CA ARG A 114 2.57 11.26 21.17
C ARG A 114 3.56 12.19 20.44
N ARG A 115 3.59 12.17 19.10
CA ARG A 115 4.43 13.07 18.30
C ARG A 115 3.82 14.46 18.09
N GLY A 116 2.56 14.66 18.47
CA GLY A 116 1.82 15.89 18.20
C GLY A 116 1.31 16.02 16.76
N ASP A 117 1.36 14.94 15.98
CA ASP A 117 0.85 14.93 14.59
C ASP A 117 -0.69 14.95 14.57
N VAL A 118 -1.33 14.46 15.65
CA VAL A 118 -2.78 14.31 15.77
C VAL A 118 -3.26 14.81 17.15
N PRO A 119 -4.26 15.70 17.22
CA PRO A 119 -4.85 16.11 18.50
C PRO A 119 -5.57 14.96 19.23
N ASP A 120 -5.60 15.01 20.57
CA ASP A 120 -6.19 13.95 21.42
C ASP A 120 -7.63 13.56 21.07
N PHE A 121 -8.46 14.54 20.71
CA PHE A 121 -9.85 14.29 20.31
C PHE A 121 -9.93 13.50 19.00
N VAL A 122 -9.09 13.84 18.01
CA VAL A 122 -9.01 13.14 16.72
C VAL A 122 -8.49 11.72 16.94
N ALA A 123 -7.45 11.56 17.76
CA ALA A 123 -6.89 10.25 18.09
C ALA A 123 -7.94 9.35 18.74
N SER A 124 -8.79 9.89 19.61
CA SER A 124 -9.90 9.15 20.24
C SER A 124 -10.94 8.67 19.22
N ILE A 125 -11.33 9.53 18.28
CA ILE A 125 -12.24 9.17 17.19
C ILE A 125 -11.62 8.09 16.31
N LEU A 126 -10.35 8.24 15.92
CA LEU A 126 -9.64 7.26 15.10
C LEU A 126 -9.56 5.90 15.78
N ARG A 127 -9.29 5.84 17.09
CA ARG A 127 -9.29 4.58 17.86
C ARG A 127 -10.64 3.91 17.83
N ASP A 128 -11.72 4.66 18.01
CA ASP A 128 -13.07 4.10 18.01
C ASP A 128 -13.47 3.58 16.64
N ILE A 129 -13.11 4.28 15.57
CA ILE A 129 -13.27 3.79 14.20
C ILE A 129 -12.49 2.49 14.03
N VAL A 130 -11.20 2.47 14.38
CA VAL A 130 -10.36 1.27 14.24
C VAL A 130 -10.85 0.11 15.11
N LYS A 131 -11.52 0.34 16.24
CA LYS A 131 -12.11 -0.73 17.08
C LYS A 131 -13.40 -1.32 16.50
N ARG A 132 -14.17 -0.53 15.74
CA ARG A 132 -15.49 -0.93 15.22
C ARG A 132 -15.46 -1.29 13.75
N ALA A 133 -14.43 -0.87 13.02
CA ALA A 133 -14.30 -1.14 11.60
C ALA A 133 -14.14 -2.66 11.33
N PRO A 134 -14.86 -3.21 10.35
CA PRO A 134 -14.58 -4.54 9.79
C PRO A 134 -13.34 -4.43 8.92
N ILE A 135 -12.19 -4.78 9.48
CA ILE A 135 -10.91 -4.68 8.76
C ILE A 135 -10.86 -5.73 7.66
N ASP A 136 -11.46 -6.89 7.87
CA ASP A 136 -11.70 -7.93 6.87
C ASP A 136 -12.39 -7.37 5.61
N ALA A 137 -13.48 -6.61 5.77
CA ALA A 137 -14.23 -6.04 4.65
C ALA A 137 -13.46 -4.93 3.92
N LEU A 138 -12.66 -4.13 4.64
CA LEU A 138 -11.77 -3.12 4.05
C LEU A 138 -10.65 -3.75 3.22
N VAL A 139 -10.12 -4.87 3.72
CA VAL A 139 -9.03 -5.63 3.11
C VAL A 139 -9.48 -6.33 1.82
N HIS A 140 -10.71 -6.85 1.79
CA HIS A 140 -11.28 -7.52 0.61
C HIS A 140 -11.93 -6.54 -0.40
N GLY A 141 -11.71 -5.22 -0.27
CA GLY A 141 -12.29 -4.21 -1.17
C GLY A 141 -13.81 -4.02 -1.05
N GLY A 142 -14.41 -4.47 0.05
CA GLY A 142 -15.86 -4.59 0.27
C GLY A 142 -16.60 -3.32 0.71
N LEU A 143 -15.96 -2.15 0.72
CA LEU A 143 -16.66 -0.87 0.91
C LEU A 143 -17.32 -0.44 -0.40
N SER A 144 -18.36 -1.19 -0.79
CA SER A 144 -19.32 -0.74 -1.80
C SER A 144 -20.17 0.38 -1.19
N LEU A 145 -20.38 1.49 -1.92
CA LEU A 145 -21.28 2.58 -1.51
C LEU A 145 -22.69 2.09 -1.10
N ARG A 146 -23.11 0.89 -1.53
CA ARG A 146 -24.40 0.28 -1.14
C ARG A 146 -24.42 -0.29 0.28
N SER A 147 -23.29 -0.69 0.87
CA SER A 147 -23.25 -1.17 2.26
C SER A 147 -23.22 -0.04 3.29
N LEU A 148 -22.98 1.21 2.85
CA LEU A 148 -23.05 2.42 3.69
C LEU A 148 -24.42 3.12 3.65
N LEU A 149 -25.32 2.71 2.75
CA LEU A 149 -26.65 3.28 2.56
C LEU A 149 -27.77 2.34 3.07
N ARG A 150 -27.45 1.42 3.98
CA ARG A 150 -28.42 0.56 4.68
C ARG A 150 -28.18 0.57 6.18
#